data_AF-A0A1F6DNJ9-F1
#
_entry.id   AF-A0A1F6DNJ9-F1
#
_cell.length_a   1.000
_cell.length_b   1.000
_cell.length_c   1.000
_cell.angle_alpha   90.00
_cell.angle_beta   90.00
_cell.angle_gamma   90.00
#
_symmetry.space_group_name_H-M   'P 1'
#
loop_
_entity.id
_entity.type
_entity.pdbx_description
1 polymer ?
#
loop_
_entity_poly.entity_id
_entity_poly.type
_entity_poly.pdbx_seq_one_letter_code
_entity_poly.pdbx_strand_id
1 'polypeptide(L)'
;MKEKKYICGGDTFTYNKGYITLPVELNGLPETLSIEGETLQKRASFHVSLLCVKNILSSHPDLEEEILDLFCAFTKENKISFVAYTGEFRFAQDKERKTLVALCAVSNLKECSELLEEKLGIDIPPQPTHVTLYTLQPDAGIGLNSPAEIEGKSVSIQVSEEVRDALGL
;
A
#
# COMPACT_ATOMS: atom_id res chain seq x y z
N MET A 1 -2.43 19.11 -9.19
CA MET A 1 -1.96 17.70 -9.13
C MET A 1 -0.43 17.73 -9.07
N LYS A 2 0.21 17.13 -8.07
CA LYS A 2 1.67 16.91 -8.12
C LYS A 2 1.92 15.75 -9.08
N GLU A 3 2.87 15.89 -10.01
CA GLU A 3 3.24 14.85 -10.98
C GLU A 3 3.54 13.52 -10.27
N LYS A 4 3.02 12.43 -10.82
CA LYS A 4 3.46 11.08 -10.44
C LYS A 4 4.89 10.92 -10.94
N LYS A 5 5.85 10.81 -10.02
CA LYS A 5 7.24 10.49 -10.39
C LYS A 5 7.34 8.98 -10.59
N TYR A 6 7.24 8.54 -11.83
CA TYR A 6 7.53 7.16 -12.16
C TYR A 6 9.01 6.86 -11.94
N ILE A 7 9.32 5.62 -11.56
CA ILE A 7 10.69 5.14 -11.32
C ILE A 7 11.00 3.93 -12.20
N CYS A 8 12.26 3.49 -12.17
CA CYS A 8 12.75 2.32 -12.92
C CYS A 8 12.66 2.45 -14.44
N GLY A 9 12.56 3.69 -14.96
CA GLY A 9 12.55 3.97 -16.40
C GLY A 9 11.26 3.57 -17.13
N GLY A 10 10.17 3.27 -16.40
CA GLY A 10 8.88 2.87 -16.97
C GLY A 10 7.71 3.63 -16.37
N ASP A 11 6.51 3.06 -16.47
CA ASP A 11 5.23 3.59 -15.97
C ASP A 11 4.54 2.70 -14.92
N THR A 12 5.21 1.61 -14.50
CA THR A 12 4.65 0.62 -13.58
C THR A 12 4.67 1.07 -12.11
N PHE A 13 5.77 1.68 -11.68
CA PHE A 13 6.00 2.01 -10.27
C PHE A 13 6.14 3.52 -10.09
N THR A 14 5.61 4.05 -8.99
CA THR A 14 5.77 5.47 -8.64
C THR A 14 6.45 5.63 -7.30
N TYR A 15 7.27 6.68 -7.18
CA TYR A 15 7.86 7.10 -5.92
C TYR A 15 7.31 8.47 -5.51
N ASN A 16 6.58 8.53 -4.39
CA ASN A 16 5.97 9.79 -3.93
C ASN A 16 5.87 9.83 -2.40
N LYS A 17 6.22 10.97 -1.80
CA LYS A 17 6.20 11.19 -0.34
C LYS A 17 6.88 10.06 0.47
N GLY A 18 7.96 9.48 -0.08
CA GLY A 18 8.70 8.41 0.59
C GLY A 18 8.07 7.02 0.48
N TYR A 19 7.18 6.80 -0.49
CA TYR A 19 6.59 5.49 -0.78
C TYR A 19 6.89 5.06 -2.21
N ILE A 20 7.36 3.82 -2.37
CA ILE A 20 7.29 3.10 -3.64
C ILE A 20 5.91 2.44 -3.72
N THR A 21 5.18 2.69 -4.80
CA THR A 21 3.81 2.19 -4.96
C THR A 21 3.58 1.57 -6.34
N LEU A 22 2.69 0.58 -6.37
CA LEU A 22 2.16 -0.04 -7.57
C LEU A 22 0.71 0.46 -7.75
N PRO A 23 0.40 1.26 -8.79
CA PRO A 23 -0.97 1.62 -9.12
C PRO A 23 -1.81 0.37 -9.39
N VAL A 24 -3.07 0.39 -8.96
CA VAL A 24 -4.05 -0.65 -9.30
C VAL A 24 -5.32 0.01 -9.79
N GLU A 25 -6.02 -0.64 -10.70
CA GLU A 25 -7.32 -0.19 -11.19
C GLU A 25 -8.42 -0.95 -10.46
N LEU A 26 -9.39 -0.21 -9.95
CA LEU A 26 -10.57 -0.75 -9.30
C LEU A 26 -11.81 -0.08 -9.86
N ASN A 27 -12.73 -0.90 -10.34
CA ASN A 27 -13.99 -0.47 -10.94
C ASN A 27 -15.15 -1.07 -10.13
N GLY A 28 -16.32 -0.46 -10.23
CA GLY A 28 -17.54 -0.99 -9.60
C GLY A 28 -17.68 -0.74 -8.09
N LEU A 29 -16.71 -0.08 -7.45
CA LEU A 29 -16.86 0.34 -6.05
C LEU A 29 -17.86 1.51 -5.94
N PRO A 30 -18.81 1.44 -4.97
CA PRO A 30 -19.72 2.55 -4.70
C PRO A 30 -18.96 3.82 -4.29
N GLU A 31 -19.53 5.00 -4.54
CA GLU A 31 -18.88 6.27 -4.22
C GLU A 31 -18.73 6.50 -2.70
N THR A 32 -19.63 5.91 -1.91
CA THR A 32 -19.61 5.99 -0.45
C THR A 32 -19.94 4.65 0.17
N LEU A 33 -19.42 4.42 1.38
CA LEU A 33 -19.69 3.21 2.15
C LEU A 33 -19.94 3.59 3.61
N SER A 34 -21.02 3.06 4.19
CA SER A 34 -21.31 3.21 5.62
C SER A 34 -20.74 2.03 6.40
N ILE A 35 -19.87 2.30 7.37
CA ILE A 35 -19.20 1.27 8.18
C ILE A 35 -18.95 1.82 9.59
N GLU A 36 -19.24 1.03 10.63
CA GLU A 36 -19.08 1.47 12.03
C GLU A 36 -19.74 2.83 12.37
N GLY A 37 -20.91 3.11 11.76
CA GLY A 37 -21.63 4.37 11.94
C GLY A 37 -21.01 5.58 11.21
N GLU A 38 -19.93 5.39 10.47
CA GLU A 38 -19.27 6.42 9.67
C GLU A 38 -19.64 6.29 8.20
N THR A 39 -19.65 7.41 7.48
CA THR A 39 -19.79 7.41 6.01
C THR A 39 -18.45 7.77 5.38
N LEU A 40 -17.81 6.77 4.78
CA LEU A 40 -16.53 6.94 4.10
C LEU A 40 -16.73 7.23 2.62
N GLN A 41 -15.79 7.94 2.01
CA GLN A 41 -15.78 8.26 0.58
C GLN A 41 -14.76 7.40 -0.16
N LYS A 42 -15.13 6.96 -1.36
CA LYS A 42 -14.24 6.20 -2.24
C LYS A 42 -13.01 7.03 -2.58
N ARG A 43 -11.84 6.39 -2.57
CA ARG A 43 -10.59 7.05 -2.94
C ARG A 43 -10.56 7.39 -4.44
N ALA A 44 -9.99 8.53 -4.81
CA ALA A 44 -9.91 8.95 -6.20
C ALA A 44 -8.88 8.16 -7.02
N SER A 45 -7.94 7.49 -6.34
CA SER A 45 -6.92 6.65 -6.97
C SER A 45 -6.50 5.51 -6.05
N PHE A 46 -6.20 4.36 -6.64
CA PHE A 46 -5.83 3.16 -5.91
C PHE A 46 -4.40 2.75 -6.22
N HIS A 47 -3.71 2.27 -5.20
CA HIS A 47 -2.36 1.76 -5.28
C HIS A 47 -2.09 0.81 -4.11
N VAL A 48 -1.13 -0.08 -4.29
CA VAL A 48 -0.50 -0.83 -3.21
C VAL A 48 0.78 -0.12 -2.83
N SER A 49 0.96 0.13 -1.52
CA SER A 49 2.28 0.54 -1.02
C SER A 49 3.19 -0.68 -1.00
N LEU A 50 4.27 -0.65 -1.79
CA LEU A 50 5.24 -1.74 -1.85
C LEU A 50 6.31 -1.56 -0.77
N LEU A 51 6.80 -0.33 -0.60
CA LEU A 51 7.83 -0.02 0.38
C LEU A 51 7.66 1.41 0.92
N CYS A 52 7.54 1.52 2.23
CA CYS A 52 7.62 2.78 2.97
C CYS A 52 9.08 3.21 3.17
N VAL A 53 9.70 3.76 2.13
CA VAL A 53 11.10 4.24 2.13
C VAL A 53 11.35 5.27 3.22
N LYS A 54 10.42 6.20 3.46
CA LYS A 54 10.59 7.22 4.53
C LYS A 54 10.81 6.64 5.92
N ASN A 55 10.29 5.44 6.22
CA ASN A 55 10.50 4.81 7.52
C ASN A 55 11.97 4.37 7.64
N ILE A 56 12.55 3.85 6.56
CA ILE A 56 13.97 3.50 6.50
C ILE A 56 14.82 4.77 6.60
N LEU A 57 14.49 5.81 5.83
CA LEU A 57 15.23 7.08 5.82
C LEU A 57 15.17 7.83 7.16
N SER A 58 14.21 7.53 8.04
CA SER A 58 14.16 8.12 9.38
C SER A 58 15.39 7.78 10.23
N SER A 59 16.00 6.62 10.00
CA SER A 59 17.21 6.15 10.67
C SER A 59 18.43 6.14 9.75
N HIS A 60 18.22 6.07 8.43
CA HIS A 60 19.26 5.97 7.41
C HIS A 60 19.01 6.96 6.26
N PRO A 61 19.14 8.28 6.49
CA PRO A 61 18.71 9.32 5.54
C PRO A 61 19.45 9.30 4.19
N ASP A 62 20.66 8.74 4.17
CA ASP A 62 21.52 8.74 2.97
C ASP A 62 21.22 7.59 2.00
N LEU A 63 20.31 6.66 2.34
CA LEU A 63 20.05 5.45 1.54
C LEU A 63 18.97 5.60 0.46
N GLU A 64 18.40 6.79 0.26
CA GLU A 64 17.23 6.97 -0.63
C GLU A 64 17.53 6.52 -2.07
N GLU A 65 18.63 6.99 -2.65
CA GLU A 65 19.02 6.65 -4.03
C GLU A 65 19.35 5.17 -4.16
N GLU A 66 20.10 4.61 -3.21
CA GLU A 66 20.50 3.20 -3.21
C GLU A 66 19.29 2.26 -3.10
N ILE A 67 18.31 2.57 -2.26
CA ILE A 67 17.06 1.81 -2.15
C ILE A 67 16.30 1.80 -3.48
N LEU A 68 16.19 2.97 -4.13
CA LEU A 68 15.50 3.08 -5.41
C LEU A 68 16.22 2.31 -6.51
N ASP A 69 17.55 2.39 -6.57
CA ASP A 69 18.36 1.68 -7.54
C ASP A 69 18.30 0.17 -7.36
N LEU A 70 18.40 -0.32 -6.12
CA LEU A 70 18.27 -1.75 -5.80
C LEU A 70 16.87 -2.27 -6.14
N PHE A 71 15.82 -1.53 -5.79
CA PHE A 71 14.44 -1.88 -6.17
C PHE A 71 14.29 -1.95 -7.70
N CYS A 72 14.82 -0.95 -8.42
CA CYS A 72 14.75 -0.92 -9.87
C CYS A 72 15.62 -1.98 -10.55
N ALA A 73 16.74 -2.38 -9.95
CA ALA A 73 17.53 -3.51 -10.42
C ALA A 73 16.78 -4.83 -10.23
N PHE A 74 16.18 -5.05 -9.05
CA PHE A 74 15.40 -6.24 -8.75
C PHE A 74 14.25 -6.46 -9.75
N THR A 75 13.52 -5.39 -10.06
CA THR A 75 12.34 -5.45 -10.95
C THR A 75 12.65 -5.76 -12.42
N LYS A 76 13.92 -5.69 -12.85
CA LYS A 76 14.34 -6.09 -14.20
C LYS A 76 14.26 -7.59 -14.42
N GLU A 77 14.52 -8.36 -13.37
CA GLU A 77 14.56 -9.84 -13.44
C GLU A 77 13.37 -10.47 -12.71
N ASN A 78 12.79 -9.76 -11.74
CA ASN A 78 11.71 -10.27 -10.90
C ASN A 78 10.48 -9.36 -11.02
N LYS A 79 9.44 -9.85 -11.69
CA LYS A 79 8.20 -9.09 -11.88
C LYS A 79 7.49 -8.92 -10.53
N ILE A 80 7.43 -7.69 -10.02
CA ILE A 80 6.53 -7.33 -8.92
C ILE A 80 5.17 -6.97 -9.51
N SER A 81 4.12 -7.68 -9.12
CA SER A 81 2.77 -7.44 -9.60
C SER A 81 1.70 -7.81 -8.58
N PHE A 82 0.59 -7.07 -8.61
CA PHE A 82 -0.62 -7.39 -7.88
C PHE A 82 -1.13 -8.77 -8.30
N VAL A 83 -1.47 -9.60 -7.31
CA VAL A 83 -1.94 -10.98 -7.55
C VAL A 83 -3.45 -11.05 -7.36
N ALA A 84 -3.94 -10.77 -6.14
CA ALA A 84 -5.35 -10.83 -5.79
C ALA A 84 -5.61 -10.11 -4.46
N TYR A 85 -6.86 -9.76 -4.20
CA TYR A 85 -7.32 -9.44 -2.84
C TYR A 85 -7.41 -10.72 -2.00
N THR A 86 -7.12 -10.63 -0.71
CA THR A 86 -7.15 -11.82 0.17
C THR A 86 -8.55 -12.12 0.71
N GLY A 87 -9.50 -11.20 0.53
CA GLY A 87 -10.81 -11.25 1.19
C GLY A 87 -10.81 -10.68 2.60
N GLU A 88 -9.65 -10.25 3.12
CA GLU A 88 -9.55 -9.60 4.42
C GLU A 88 -9.65 -8.08 4.30
N PHE A 89 -10.53 -7.50 5.11
CA PHE A 89 -10.75 -6.07 5.20
C PHE A 89 -10.42 -5.57 6.60
N ARG A 90 -9.76 -4.43 6.66
CA ARG A 90 -9.40 -3.76 7.92
C ARG A 90 -9.95 -2.35 7.92
N PHE A 91 -10.68 -2.01 8.97
CA PHE A 91 -11.07 -0.64 9.26
C PHE A 91 -10.06 -0.03 10.22
N ALA A 92 -9.27 0.91 9.73
CA ALA A 92 -8.19 1.53 10.47
C ALA A 92 -8.57 2.93 10.96
N GLN A 93 -8.12 3.27 12.17
CA GLN A 93 -8.32 4.57 12.80
C GLN A 93 -7.00 5.11 13.36
N ASP A 94 -6.73 6.39 13.11
CA ASP A 94 -5.59 7.12 13.67
C ASP A 94 -6.02 8.57 13.91
N LYS A 95 -6.22 8.90 15.18
CA LYS A 95 -6.82 10.17 15.63
C LYS A 95 -8.19 10.36 14.98
N GLU A 96 -8.35 11.42 14.19
CA GLU A 96 -9.59 11.76 13.47
C GLU A 96 -9.70 11.11 12.10
N ARG A 97 -8.64 10.43 11.63
CA ARG A 97 -8.65 9.75 10.33
C ARG A 97 -9.22 8.36 10.48
N LYS A 98 -10.04 7.96 9.52
CA LYS A 98 -10.58 6.61 9.39
C LYS A 98 -10.48 6.15 7.94
N THR A 99 -10.12 4.90 7.74
CA THR A 99 -9.96 4.33 6.41
C THR A 99 -10.33 2.86 6.37
N LEU A 100 -10.95 2.44 5.27
CA LEU A 100 -11.15 1.04 4.95
C LEU A 100 -10.07 0.60 3.96
N VAL A 101 -9.36 -0.46 4.31
CA VAL A 101 -8.37 -1.09 3.44
C VAL A 101 -8.77 -2.53 3.15
N ALA A 102 -8.43 -3.00 1.95
CA ALA A 102 -8.46 -4.42 1.60
C ALA A 102 -7.03 -4.93 1.53
N LEU A 103 -6.74 -6.04 2.23
CA LEU A 103 -5.46 -6.71 2.12
C LEU A 103 -5.37 -7.42 0.76
N CYS A 104 -4.15 -7.49 0.23
CA CYS A 104 -3.89 -8.08 -1.07
C CYS A 104 -2.56 -8.80 -1.08
N ALA A 105 -2.38 -9.69 -2.05
CA ALA A 105 -1.13 -10.35 -2.34
C ALA A 105 -0.39 -9.64 -3.49
N VAL A 106 0.92 -9.47 -3.31
CA VAL A 106 1.83 -8.96 -4.34
C VAL A 106 2.97 -9.96 -4.51
N SER A 107 3.28 -10.29 -5.77
CA SER A 107 4.38 -11.20 -6.12
C SER A 107 5.74 -10.56 -5.88
N ASN A 108 6.72 -11.38 -5.47
CA ASN A 108 8.14 -11.05 -5.34
C ASN A 108 8.50 -9.91 -4.36
N LEU A 109 7.54 -9.45 -3.54
CA LEU A 109 7.79 -8.35 -2.61
C LEU A 109 8.64 -8.77 -1.40
N LYS A 110 8.45 -10.02 -0.92
CA LYS A 110 9.24 -10.56 0.18
C LYS A 110 10.70 -10.68 -0.21
N GLU A 111 10.96 -11.26 -1.38
CA GLU A 111 12.27 -11.43 -1.98
C GLU A 111 12.95 -10.08 -2.25
N CYS A 112 12.18 -9.06 -2.66
CA CYS A 112 12.69 -7.70 -2.80
C CYS A 112 13.14 -7.13 -1.44
N SER A 113 12.36 -7.34 -0.39
CA SER A 113 12.67 -6.89 0.98
C SER A 113 13.95 -7.56 1.48
N GLU A 114 14.05 -8.88 1.31
CA GLU A 114 15.22 -9.67 1.70
C GLU A 114 16.49 -9.24 0.96
N LEU A 115 16.38 -8.94 -0.34
CA LEU A 115 17.50 -8.41 -1.12
C LEU A 115 17.95 -7.03 -0.63
N LEU A 116 17.00 -6.13 -0.34
CA LEU A 116 17.34 -4.81 0.21
C LEU A 116 18.04 -4.93 1.56
N GLU A 117 17.53 -5.79 2.45
CA GLU A 117 18.15 -6.07 3.74
C GLU A 117 19.57 -6.64 3.58
N GLU A 118 19.77 -7.61 2.69
CA GLU A 118 21.09 -8.19 2.41
C GLU A 118 22.09 -7.13 1.90
N LYS A 119 21.67 -6.27 0.97
CA LYS A 119 22.56 -5.30 0.32
C LYS A 119 22.86 -4.09 1.19
N LEU A 120 21.87 -3.63 1.96
CA LEU A 120 22.01 -2.42 2.78
C LEU A 120 22.51 -2.74 4.21
N GLY A 121 22.45 -4.01 4.64
CA GLY A 121 22.87 -4.42 5.97
C GLY A 121 21.98 -3.87 7.09
N ILE A 122 20.70 -3.63 6.81
CA ILE A 122 19.70 -3.10 7.75
C ILE A 122 18.42 -3.95 7.72
N ASP A 123 17.73 -4.05 8.84
CA ASP A 123 16.46 -4.79 8.95
C ASP A 123 15.35 -4.09 8.12
N ILE A 124 14.83 -4.79 7.11
CA ILE A 124 13.74 -4.33 6.26
C ILE A 124 12.68 -5.43 6.25
N PRO A 125 11.81 -5.47 7.26
CA PRO A 125 10.82 -6.52 7.35
C PRO A 125 9.76 -6.36 6.24
N PRO A 126 9.20 -7.47 5.74
CA PRO A 126 8.12 -7.42 4.76
C PRO A 126 6.94 -6.57 5.26
N GLN A 127 6.50 -5.62 4.43
CA GLN A 127 5.38 -4.75 4.74
C GLN A 127 4.06 -5.43 4.33
N PRO A 128 3.00 -5.33 5.15
CA PRO A 128 1.71 -5.89 4.77
C PRO A 128 1.11 -5.09 3.61
N THR A 129 0.75 -5.80 2.55
CA THR A 129 0.22 -5.20 1.32
C THR A 129 -1.28 -5.00 1.39
N HIS A 130 -1.70 -3.77 1.10
CA HIS A 130 -3.10 -3.38 1.15
C HIS A 130 -3.38 -2.25 0.16
N VAL A 131 -4.65 -2.11 -0.20
CA VAL A 131 -5.18 -0.99 -0.98
C VAL A 131 -6.15 -0.22 -0.10
N THR A 132 -5.94 1.09 0.02
CA THR A 132 -6.93 1.97 0.64
C THR A 132 -8.11 2.18 -0.30
N LEU A 133 -9.28 1.70 0.11
CA LEU A 133 -10.51 1.77 -0.69
C LEU A 133 -11.32 3.02 -0.38
N TYR A 134 -11.52 3.30 0.91
CA TYR A 134 -12.32 4.42 1.38
C TYR A 134 -11.64 5.18 2.51
N THR A 135 -11.93 6.48 2.59
CA THR A 135 -11.38 7.39 3.59
C THR A 135 -12.49 8.31 4.11
N LEU A 136 -12.47 8.63 5.41
CA LEU A 136 -13.42 9.57 6.00
C LEU A 136 -13.23 10.99 5.45
N GLN A 137 -11.98 11.48 5.47
CA GLN A 137 -11.60 12.70 4.78
C GLN A 137 -11.09 12.35 3.36
N PRO A 138 -11.42 13.14 2.33
CA PRO A 138 -11.01 12.86 0.96
C PRO A 138 -9.51 12.58 0.82
N ASP A 139 -9.18 11.43 0.23
CA ASP A 139 -7.81 10.97 -0.08
C ASP A 139 -6.84 10.87 1.11
N ALA A 140 -7.34 10.95 2.35
CA ALA A 140 -6.56 10.95 3.59
C ALA A 140 -6.40 9.54 4.19
N GLY A 141 -5.65 8.67 3.52
CA GLY A 141 -5.34 7.32 3.99
C GLY A 141 -4.47 7.30 5.26
N ILE A 142 -4.47 6.14 5.93
CA ILE A 142 -3.58 5.81 7.04
C ILE A 142 -2.54 4.82 6.53
N GLY A 143 -1.25 5.10 6.73
CA GLY A 143 -0.19 4.15 6.38
C GLY A 143 -0.14 3.01 7.41
N LEU A 144 -0.27 1.78 6.93
CA LEU A 144 -0.16 0.55 7.72
C LEU A 144 1.05 -0.25 7.22
N ASN A 145 2.24 0.12 7.68
CA ASN A 145 3.51 -0.30 7.07
C ASN A 145 4.16 -1.48 7.79
N SER A 146 3.52 -2.01 8.85
CA SER A 146 3.99 -3.20 9.57
C SER A 146 2.80 -4.00 10.12
N PRO A 147 3.00 -5.30 10.42
CA PRO A 147 1.97 -6.10 11.09
C PRO A 147 1.49 -5.48 12.40
N ALA A 148 2.40 -4.91 13.19
CA ALA A 148 2.06 -4.23 14.44
C ALA A 148 1.20 -2.98 14.21
N GLU A 149 1.41 -2.24 13.11
CA GLU A 149 0.54 -1.11 12.75
C GLU A 149 -0.84 -1.58 12.30
N ILE A 150 -0.96 -2.69 11.56
CA ILE A 150 -2.26 -3.27 11.22
C ILE A 150 -3.02 -3.66 12.48
N GLU A 151 -2.42 -4.46 13.36
CA GLU A 151 -3.11 -4.94 14.55
C GLU A 151 -3.39 -3.81 15.55
N GLY A 152 -2.48 -2.84 15.69
CA GLY A 152 -2.62 -1.76 16.66
C GLY A 152 -3.55 -0.63 16.22
N LYS A 153 -3.75 -0.42 14.92
CA LYS A 153 -4.53 0.71 14.38
C LYS A 153 -5.81 0.29 13.67
N SER A 154 -6.08 -1.01 13.52
CA SER A 154 -7.22 -1.48 12.74
C SER A 154 -7.92 -2.67 13.34
N VAL A 155 -9.19 -2.84 12.95
CA VAL A 155 -10.01 -3.99 13.29
C VAL A 155 -10.47 -4.69 12.02
N SER A 156 -10.56 -6.02 12.06
CA SER A 156 -11.15 -6.79 10.98
C SER A 156 -12.64 -6.52 10.87
N ILE A 157 -13.13 -6.37 9.65
CA ILE A 157 -14.53 -6.06 9.40
C ILE A 157 -15.06 -6.82 8.19
N GLN A 158 -16.38 -6.97 8.14
CA GLN A 158 -17.08 -7.44 6.94
C GLN A 158 -17.58 -6.25 6.14
N VAL A 159 -17.58 -6.38 4.83
CA VAL A 159 -18.09 -5.38 3.89
C VAL A 159 -19.28 -5.97 3.13
N SER A 160 -20.05 -5.13 2.44
CA SER A 160 -21.15 -5.60 1.61
C SER A 160 -20.66 -6.48 0.45
N GLU A 161 -21.52 -7.39 -0.03
CA GLU A 161 -21.24 -8.21 -1.21
C GLU A 161 -20.89 -7.36 -2.43
N GLU A 162 -21.50 -6.19 -2.60
CA GLU A 162 -21.15 -5.24 -3.66
C GLU A 162 -19.66 -4.85 -3.66
N VAL A 163 -19.09 -4.61 -2.47
CA VAL A 163 -17.66 -4.31 -2.35
C VAL A 163 -16.81 -5.54 -2.62
N ARG A 164 -17.28 -6.74 -2.22
CA ARG A 164 -16.56 -8.00 -2.49
C ARG A 164 -16.55 -8.31 -3.99
N ASP A 165 -17.69 -8.22 -4.65
CA ASP A 165 -17.85 -8.43 -6.10
C ASP A 165 -16.96 -7.48 -6.91
N ALA A 166 -16.90 -6.20 -6.51
CA ALA A 166 -16.02 -5.20 -7.15
C ALA A 166 -14.52 -5.55 -7.05
N LEU A 167 -14.14 -6.39 -6.09
CA LEU A 167 -12.78 -6.88 -5.87
C LEU A 167 -12.56 -8.30 -6.40
N GLY A 168 -13.59 -8.93 -6.98
CA GLY A 168 -13.54 -10.30 -7.49
C GLY A 168 -13.42 -11.36 -6.38
N LEU A 169 -14.09 -11.14 -5.24
CA LEU A 169 -14.04 -11.97 -4.02
C LEU A 169 -15.33 -12.78 -3.76
#